data_AF-A0A354P545-F1
#
_entry.id   AF-A0A354P545-F1
#
_cell.length_a   1.000
_cell.length_b   1.000
_cell.length_c   1.000
_cell.angle_alpha   90.00
_cell.angle_beta   90.00
_cell.angle_gamma   90.00
#
_symmetry.space_group_name_H-M   'P 1'
#
loop_
_entity.id
_entity.type
_entity.pdbx_description
1 polymer ?
#
loop_
_entity_poly.entity_id
_entity_poly.type
_entity_poly.pdbx_seq_one_letter_code
_entity_poly.pdbx_strand_id
1 'polypeptide(L)'
;MTTSISLPTIVPLVRFHISLNVTNLERSVRFYEILFDRSPAKQRSDYAKFETDQPPLVLSLEPNGKSGGGTLNHLGIRLGNARQLVATQERLEKRGVRSQREEGVECCYAKQTKFWVQDPDNTLWEFYTLDDDSLDRRGVGQSLEVMTSSTLPDDAVVWQHRLGTPIPVRIDACDDSVDEVHLRGSFNLPTLPEDRQRLIAEATRVLKPGGRLLLQMLSGEKEHSTPELSGPGAVVKFVPAKDELMQLVSASTLSGLRLLKYDDPPCFVHDGIAMRETHIETYKQSR
;
A
#
# COMPACT_ATOMS: atom_id res chain seq x y z
N MET A 1 27.08 -40.61 45.33
CA MET A 1 26.90 -40.12 43.94
C MET A 1 25.93 -38.95 44.03
N THR A 2 26.43 -37.72 43.90
CA THR A 2 25.65 -36.49 44.02
C THR A 2 25.18 -36.08 42.63
N THR A 3 23.88 -36.16 42.38
CA THR A 3 23.27 -35.78 41.10
C THR A 3 23.21 -34.26 41.03
N SER A 4 24.04 -33.66 40.17
CA SER A 4 23.96 -32.23 39.86
C SER A 4 22.72 -31.99 39.00
N ILE A 5 21.75 -31.25 39.52
CA ILE A 5 20.62 -30.75 38.74
C ILE A 5 21.09 -29.46 38.06
N SER A 6 21.29 -29.53 36.74
CA SER A 6 21.53 -28.34 35.92
C SER A 6 20.23 -27.55 35.83
N LEU A 7 20.20 -26.34 36.40
CA LEU A 7 19.11 -25.39 36.17
C LEU A 7 19.14 -24.97 34.70
N PRO A 8 17.99 -24.91 34.00
CA PRO A 8 17.97 -24.44 32.62
C PRO A 8 18.47 -23.00 32.58
N THR A 9 19.56 -22.78 31.84
CA THR A 9 20.04 -21.44 31.49
C THR A 9 18.92 -20.73 30.76
N ILE A 10 18.33 -19.70 31.38
CA ILE A 10 17.41 -18.79 30.71
C ILE A 10 18.25 -18.00 29.71
N VAL A 11 18.33 -18.50 28.47
CA VAL A 11 18.87 -17.70 27.37
C VAL A 11 17.89 -16.55 27.16
N PRO A 12 18.34 -15.28 27.24
CA PRO A 12 17.46 -14.15 26.98
C PRO A 12 16.89 -14.30 25.57
N LEU A 13 15.56 -14.39 25.46
CA LEU A 13 14.90 -14.57 24.18
C LEU A 13 15.14 -13.32 23.32
N VAL A 14 15.85 -13.48 22.20
CA VAL A 14 15.99 -12.44 21.19
C VAL A 14 14.63 -12.21 20.56
N ARG A 15 14.17 -10.96 20.56
CA ARG A 15 12.93 -10.53 19.92
C ARG A 15 13.24 -9.56 18.80
N PHE A 16 12.52 -9.68 17.69
CA PHE A 16 12.50 -8.63 16.69
C PHE A 16 11.76 -7.42 17.28
N HIS A 17 12.30 -6.21 17.12
CA HIS A 17 11.65 -4.98 17.60
C HIS A 17 11.36 -4.07 16.42
N ILE A 18 10.12 -3.59 16.36
CA ILE A 18 9.68 -2.56 15.43
C ILE A 18 8.95 -1.45 16.18
N SER A 19 9.13 -0.22 15.72
CA SER A 19 8.39 0.95 16.19
C SER A 19 7.65 1.58 15.02
N LEU A 20 6.34 1.77 15.17
CA LEU A 20 5.48 2.35 14.15
C LEU A 20 4.96 3.71 14.61
N ASN A 21 5.04 4.69 13.71
CA ASN A 21 4.39 5.98 13.90
C ASN A 21 2.89 5.81 13.65
N VAL A 22 2.05 6.26 14.57
CA VAL A 22 0.59 6.17 14.47
C VAL A 22 -0.06 7.54 14.57
N THR A 23 -1.11 7.79 13.80
CA THR A 23 -1.85 9.07 13.87
C THR A 23 -2.84 9.11 15.03
N ASN A 24 -3.37 7.95 15.43
CA ASN A 24 -4.29 7.82 16.55
C ASN A 24 -3.95 6.58 17.38
N LEU A 25 -3.36 6.79 18.55
CA LEU A 25 -2.89 5.71 19.42
C LEU A 25 -4.00 4.75 19.82
N GLU A 26 -5.18 5.27 20.19
CA GLU A 26 -6.29 4.44 20.65
C GLU A 26 -6.80 3.52 19.53
N ARG A 27 -6.98 4.08 18.33
CA ARG A 27 -7.39 3.31 17.15
C ARG A 27 -6.38 2.23 16.81
N SER A 28 -5.08 2.56 16.85
CA SER A 28 -4.01 1.61 16.56
C SER A 28 -3.89 0.54 17.64
N VAL A 29 -4.01 0.87 18.92
CA VAL A 29 -4.05 -0.13 20.01
C VAL A 29 -5.18 -1.12 19.78
N ARG A 30 -6.41 -0.67 19.50
CA ARG A 30 -7.55 -1.57 19.22
C ARG A 30 -7.27 -2.51 18.06
N PHE A 31 -6.68 -2.00 16.97
CA PHE A 31 -6.28 -2.82 15.83
C PHE A 31 -5.25 -3.88 16.22
N TYR A 32 -4.19 -3.50 16.94
CA TYR A 32 -3.12 -4.43 17.31
C TYR A 32 -3.53 -5.44 18.40
N GLU A 33 -4.49 -5.10 19.26
CA GLU A 33 -5.15 -6.06 20.13
C GLU A 33 -5.93 -7.12 19.34
N ILE A 34 -6.53 -6.74 18.21
CA ILE A 34 -7.12 -7.68 17.27
C ILE A 34 -6.02 -8.47 16.55
N LEU A 35 -5.00 -7.82 16.01
CA LEU A 35 -3.96 -8.46 15.22
C LEU A 35 -3.23 -9.58 16.02
N PHE A 36 -2.77 -9.25 17.22
CA PHE A 36 -1.99 -10.16 18.07
C PHE A 36 -2.81 -10.95 19.09
N ASP A 37 -4.13 -10.73 19.14
CA ASP A 37 -5.03 -11.36 20.10
C ASP A 37 -4.61 -11.16 21.57
N ARG A 38 -4.08 -9.97 21.88
CA ARG A 38 -3.48 -9.69 23.17
C ARG A 38 -3.52 -8.21 23.48
N SER A 39 -3.75 -7.86 24.75
CA SER A 39 -3.60 -6.49 25.24
C SER A 39 -2.13 -6.02 25.25
N PRO A 40 -1.87 -4.71 25.14
CA PRO A 40 -0.52 -4.17 25.19
C PRO A 40 0.17 -4.52 26.51
N ALA A 41 1.44 -4.91 26.44
CA ALA A 41 2.31 -5.13 27.60
C ALA A 41 2.61 -3.82 28.36
N LYS A 42 2.51 -2.67 27.69
CA LYS A 42 2.61 -1.34 28.30
C LYS A 42 1.73 -0.36 27.53
N GLN A 43 0.96 0.46 28.23
CA GLN A 43 0.18 1.54 27.64
C GLN A 43 0.30 2.81 28.50
N ARG A 44 0.50 3.95 27.83
CA ARG A 44 0.55 5.32 28.35
C ARG A 44 -0.28 6.21 27.42
N SER A 45 -0.48 7.48 27.80
CA SER A 45 -1.23 8.45 26.98
C SER A 45 -0.60 8.73 25.63
N ASP A 46 0.71 8.53 25.51
CA ASP A 46 1.55 8.88 24.38
C ASP A 46 2.36 7.68 23.85
N TYR A 47 2.06 6.46 24.29
CA TYR A 47 2.84 5.28 23.91
C TYR A 47 2.08 3.98 24.18
N ALA A 48 2.23 3.00 23.30
CA ALA A 48 1.82 1.62 23.58
C ALA A 48 2.89 0.62 23.11
N LYS A 49 2.95 -0.53 23.78
CA LYS A 49 3.86 -1.63 23.44
C LYS A 49 3.16 -2.97 23.51
N PHE A 50 3.33 -3.77 22.49
CA PHE A 50 2.95 -5.19 22.46
C PHE A 50 4.20 -6.05 22.53
N GLU A 51 4.10 -7.16 23.25
CA GLU A 51 5.13 -8.20 23.26
C GLU A 51 4.47 -9.56 23.02
N THR A 52 4.95 -10.30 22.03
CA THR A 52 4.49 -11.66 21.72
C THR A 52 5.65 -12.64 21.80
N ASP A 53 5.34 -13.88 22.17
CA ASP A 53 6.34 -14.94 22.30
C ASP A 53 6.45 -15.80 21.04
N GLN A 54 5.39 -15.84 20.21
CA GLN A 54 5.33 -16.60 18.96
C GLN A 54 4.53 -15.79 17.90
N PRO A 55 5.21 -15.10 16.96
CA PRO A 55 6.66 -14.92 16.89
C PRO A 55 7.19 -14.08 18.08
N PRO A 56 8.47 -14.21 18.46
CA PRO A 56 9.13 -13.31 19.40
C PRO A 56 9.21 -11.88 18.83
N LEU A 57 8.27 -11.02 19.22
CA LEU A 57 8.13 -9.66 18.69
C LEU A 57 7.94 -8.66 19.84
N VAL A 58 8.56 -7.49 19.68
CA VAL A 58 8.21 -6.27 20.38
C VAL A 58 7.70 -5.28 19.33
N LEU A 59 6.50 -4.74 19.52
CA LEU A 59 5.95 -3.65 18.71
C LEU A 59 5.72 -2.43 19.60
N SER A 60 6.37 -1.31 19.28
CA SER A 60 6.08 0.01 19.85
C SER A 60 5.16 0.79 18.93
N LEU A 61 4.18 1.50 19.50
CA LEU A 61 3.34 2.47 18.81
C LEU A 61 3.64 3.87 19.35
N GLU A 62 4.12 4.74 18.46
CA GLU A 62 4.56 6.09 18.76
C GLU A 62 3.61 7.09 18.08
N PRO A 63 2.79 7.84 18.81
CA PRO A 63 1.92 8.85 18.23
C PRO A 63 2.75 9.92 17.53
N ASN A 64 2.52 10.09 16.23
CA ASN A 64 3.22 11.08 15.42
C ASN A 64 2.21 11.73 14.48
N GLY A 65 2.02 13.04 14.60
CA GLY A 65 1.01 13.81 13.86
C GLY A 65 1.23 13.91 12.35
N LYS A 66 2.28 13.27 11.80
CA LYS A 66 2.49 13.14 10.36
C LYS A 66 1.92 11.81 9.88
N SER A 67 0.82 11.88 9.13
CA SER A 67 0.06 10.74 8.60
C SER A 67 0.75 10.00 7.45
N GLY A 68 0.45 8.70 7.34
CA GLY A 68 0.61 7.86 6.15
C GLY A 68 1.89 7.01 6.16
N GLY A 69 1.75 5.67 6.18
CA GLY A 69 2.80 4.65 6.31
C GLY A 69 4.15 4.90 5.63
N GLY A 70 5.09 5.53 6.33
CA GLY A 70 6.46 5.97 5.96
C GLY A 70 7.15 5.41 4.69
N THR A 71 8.42 4.98 4.82
CA THR A 71 9.21 4.31 3.77
C THR A 71 9.09 2.78 3.85
N LEU A 72 8.41 2.28 4.88
CA LEU A 72 8.18 0.86 5.11
C LEU A 72 7.18 0.34 4.07
N ASN A 73 7.57 -0.66 3.29
CA ASN A 73 6.70 -1.25 2.29
C ASN A 73 5.60 -2.11 2.95
N HIS A 74 5.98 -3.12 3.73
CA HIS A 74 5.09 -3.95 4.53
C HIS A 74 5.86 -4.70 5.62
N LEU A 75 5.13 -5.37 6.50
CA LEU A 75 5.62 -6.31 7.49
C LEU A 75 5.04 -7.70 7.22
N GLY A 76 5.77 -8.76 7.55
CA GLY A 76 5.35 -10.13 7.25
C GLY A 76 5.45 -11.06 8.45
N ILE A 77 4.45 -11.92 8.62
CA ILE A 77 4.48 -13.06 9.55
C ILE A 77 4.32 -14.35 8.73
N ARG A 78 5.40 -15.12 8.64
CA ARG A 78 5.37 -16.46 8.05
C ARG A 78 4.77 -17.45 9.04
N LEU A 79 3.68 -18.10 8.64
CA LEU A 79 3.00 -19.11 9.43
C LEU A 79 3.49 -20.50 9.06
N GLY A 80 3.31 -21.45 10.00
CA GLY A 80 3.85 -22.80 9.84
C GLY A 80 3.11 -23.65 8.81
N ASN A 81 1.85 -23.33 8.51
CA ASN A 81 1.01 -24.07 7.55
C ASN A 81 -0.27 -23.33 7.19
N ALA A 82 -0.96 -23.81 6.15
CA ALA A 82 -2.19 -23.22 5.64
C ALA A 82 -3.33 -23.21 6.68
N ARG A 83 -3.38 -24.18 7.60
CA ARG A 83 -4.41 -24.19 8.66
C ARG A 83 -4.26 -23.00 9.60
N GLN A 84 -3.03 -22.68 10.00
CA GLN A 84 -2.75 -21.48 10.81
C GLN A 84 -3.08 -20.20 10.06
N LEU A 85 -2.79 -20.15 8.76
CA LEU A 85 -3.16 -19.01 7.91
C LEU A 85 -4.66 -18.78 7.89
N VAL A 86 -5.46 -19.80 7.56
CA VAL A 86 -6.92 -19.72 7.54
C VAL A 86 -7.48 -19.32 8.91
N ALA A 87 -7.01 -19.96 9.99
CA ALA A 87 -7.48 -19.65 11.34
C ALA A 87 -7.16 -18.21 11.76
N THR A 88 -5.99 -17.69 11.37
CA THR A 88 -5.61 -16.30 11.62
C THR A 88 -6.51 -15.36 10.85
N GLN A 89 -6.70 -15.61 9.55
CA GLN A 89 -7.56 -14.80 8.69
C GLN A 89 -8.99 -14.71 9.23
N GLU A 90 -9.62 -15.86 9.50
CA GLU A 90 -10.99 -15.92 10.00
C GLU A 90 -11.16 -15.17 11.34
N ARG A 91 -10.16 -15.26 12.23
CA ARG A 91 -10.20 -14.57 13.53
C ARG A 91 -10.18 -13.05 13.35
N LEU A 92 -9.37 -12.55 12.42
CA LEU A 92 -9.29 -11.12 12.11
C LEU A 92 -10.61 -10.64 11.47
N GLU A 93 -11.13 -11.38 10.49
CA GLU A 93 -12.39 -11.05 9.79
C GLU A 93 -13.60 -11.07 10.74
N LYS A 94 -13.68 -12.05 11.65
CA LYS A 94 -14.73 -12.10 12.69
C LYS A 94 -14.70 -10.89 13.64
N ARG A 95 -13.56 -10.19 13.74
CA ARG A 95 -13.38 -8.97 14.54
C ARG A 95 -13.42 -7.69 13.69
N GLY A 96 -13.89 -7.80 12.44
CA GLY A 96 -14.10 -6.67 11.54
C GLY A 96 -12.85 -6.19 10.79
N VAL A 97 -11.73 -6.93 10.88
CA VAL A 97 -10.54 -6.62 10.08
C VAL A 97 -10.70 -7.23 8.70
N ARG A 98 -10.71 -6.39 7.68
CA ARG A 98 -10.78 -6.82 6.28
C ARG A 98 -9.46 -7.42 5.86
N SER A 99 -9.55 -8.47 5.05
CA SER A 99 -8.36 -9.11 4.51
C SER A 99 -8.55 -9.48 3.04
N GLN A 100 -7.44 -9.64 2.34
CA GLN A 100 -7.42 -10.18 0.98
C GLN A 100 -6.50 -11.36 0.88
N ARG A 101 -7.08 -12.51 0.50
CA ARG A 101 -6.35 -13.76 0.33
C ARG A 101 -5.90 -13.97 -1.11
N GLU A 102 -4.71 -14.53 -1.22
CA GLU A 102 -4.08 -15.02 -2.42
C GLU A 102 -3.67 -16.48 -2.21
N GLU A 103 -4.08 -17.38 -3.10
CA GLU A 103 -3.78 -18.82 -2.98
C GLU A 103 -2.80 -19.28 -4.04
N GLY A 104 -1.71 -19.93 -3.62
CA GLY A 104 -0.72 -20.54 -4.50
C GLY A 104 -0.13 -19.56 -5.53
N VAL A 105 -0.01 -18.29 -5.18
CA VAL A 105 0.50 -17.23 -6.06
C VAL A 105 2.01 -17.32 -6.16
N GLU A 106 2.53 -17.14 -7.37
CA GLU A 106 3.96 -16.92 -7.55
C GLU A 106 4.25 -15.44 -7.31
N CYS A 107 5.06 -15.15 -6.29
CA CYS A 107 5.47 -13.81 -5.91
C CYS A 107 6.96 -13.79 -5.60
N CYS A 108 7.67 -12.80 -6.12
CA CYS A 108 9.12 -12.62 -5.97
C CYS A 108 9.97 -13.75 -6.58
N TYR A 109 10.04 -14.94 -5.99
CA TYR A 109 10.73 -16.15 -6.49
C TYR A 109 10.17 -17.42 -5.82
N ALA A 110 8.97 -17.31 -5.26
CA ALA A 110 8.37 -18.35 -4.45
C ALA A 110 6.89 -18.51 -4.79
N LYS A 111 6.37 -19.70 -4.57
CA LYS A 111 4.94 -19.97 -4.52
C LYS A 111 4.48 -19.82 -3.07
N GLN A 112 3.50 -18.96 -2.84
CA GLN A 112 3.01 -18.61 -1.51
C GLN A 112 1.49 -18.63 -1.49
N THR A 113 0.95 -18.93 -0.32
CA THR A 113 -0.44 -18.66 0.00
C THR A 113 -0.44 -17.62 1.11
N LYS A 114 -1.16 -16.51 0.93
CA LYS A 114 -1.07 -15.35 1.82
C LYS A 114 -2.36 -14.58 1.95
N PHE A 115 -2.43 -13.74 2.96
CA PHE A 115 -3.41 -12.66 2.99
C PHE A 115 -2.80 -11.37 3.52
N TRP A 116 -3.42 -10.25 3.16
CA TRP A 116 -3.02 -8.91 3.54
C TRP A 116 -4.05 -8.24 4.44
N VAL A 117 -3.59 -7.45 5.40
CA VAL A 117 -4.41 -6.51 6.18
C VAL A 117 -3.70 -5.17 6.30
N GLN A 118 -4.46 -4.10 6.55
CA GLN A 118 -3.91 -2.78 6.85
C GLN A 118 -4.21 -2.36 8.28
N ASP A 119 -3.22 -1.75 8.91
CA ASP A 119 -3.44 -1.02 10.14
C ASP A 119 -4.16 0.33 9.88
N PRO A 120 -4.57 1.05 10.93
CA PRO A 120 -5.24 2.34 10.80
C PRO A 120 -4.47 3.45 10.07
N ASP A 121 -3.16 3.27 9.90
CA ASP A 121 -2.21 4.21 9.30
C ASP A 121 -1.68 3.71 7.94
N ASN A 122 -2.35 2.71 7.36
CA ASN A 122 -2.10 2.06 6.08
C ASN A 122 -0.80 1.23 6.01
N THR A 123 -0.21 0.85 7.15
CA THR A 123 0.87 -0.14 7.17
C THR A 123 0.33 -1.49 6.75
N LEU A 124 0.90 -2.06 5.69
CA LEU A 124 0.56 -3.40 5.23
C LEU A 124 1.17 -4.48 6.11
N TRP A 125 0.35 -5.47 6.46
CA TRP A 125 0.76 -6.70 7.12
C TRP A 125 0.42 -7.90 6.24
N GLU A 126 1.45 -8.65 5.85
CA GLU A 126 1.38 -9.92 5.15
C GLU A 126 1.38 -11.07 6.15
N PHE A 127 0.46 -12.01 5.99
CA PHE A 127 0.52 -13.31 6.63
C PHE A 127 0.62 -14.34 5.53
N TYR A 128 1.61 -15.23 5.58
CA TYR A 128 1.84 -16.14 4.47
C TYR A 128 2.39 -17.50 4.89
N THR A 129 2.19 -18.48 4.02
CA THR A 129 2.87 -19.77 4.02
C THR A 129 3.68 -19.90 2.74
N LEU A 130 4.77 -20.66 2.82
CA LEU A 130 5.63 -20.94 1.68
C LEU A 130 5.25 -22.32 1.14
N ASP A 131 4.78 -22.35 -0.11
CA ASP A 131 4.37 -23.57 -0.79
C ASP A 131 5.55 -24.14 -1.62
N ASP A 132 6.34 -23.26 -2.23
CA ASP A 132 7.58 -23.58 -2.97
C ASP A 132 8.54 -22.38 -2.93
N ASP A 133 9.83 -22.60 -2.74
CA ASP A 133 10.88 -21.56 -2.70
C ASP A 133 11.93 -21.74 -3.82
N SER A 134 11.64 -22.60 -4.80
CA SER A 134 12.60 -23.01 -5.83
C SER A 134 12.34 -22.37 -7.20
N LEU A 135 11.54 -21.30 -7.28
CA LEU A 135 11.22 -20.71 -8.58
C LEU A 135 12.38 -19.86 -9.10
N ASP A 136 12.87 -20.20 -10.29
CA ASP A 136 13.90 -19.42 -10.99
C ASP A 136 13.36 -18.15 -11.67
N ARG A 137 12.04 -17.90 -11.56
CA ARG A 137 11.37 -16.76 -12.20
C ARG A 137 10.69 -15.86 -11.18
N ARG A 138 10.67 -14.55 -11.47
CA ARG A 138 9.99 -13.59 -10.61
C ARG A 138 8.49 -13.60 -10.85
N GLY A 139 7.75 -14.06 -9.86
CA GLY A 139 6.30 -13.97 -9.83
C GLY A 139 5.82 -12.52 -9.67
N VAL A 140 4.69 -12.20 -10.31
CA VAL A 140 4.19 -10.83 -10.44
C VAL A 140 3.61 -10.28 -9.13
N GLY A 141 3.08 -11.17 -8.27
CA GLY A 141 2.31 -10.79 -7.08
C GLY A 141 1.09 -9.92 -7.39
N GLN A 142 0.44 -9.41 -6.36
CA GLN A 142 -0.59 -8.37 -6.51
C GLN A 142 0.01 -6.97 -6.44
N SER A 143 -0.60 -6.03 -7.17
CA SER A 143 -0.25 -4.61 -7.07
C SER A 143 -0.70 -4.05 -5.72
N LEU A 144 -0.04 -2.99 -5.25
CA LEU A 144 -0.42 -2.30 -4.01
C LEU A 144 -1.88 -1.82 -4.04
N GLU A 145 -2.38 -1.40 -5.19
CA GLU A 145 -3.78 -1.03 -5.36
C GLU A 145 -4.72 -2.19 -5.05
N VAL A 146 -4.44 -3.38 -5.58
CA VAL A 146 -5.27 -4.56 -5.33
C VAL A 146 -5.26 -4.88 -3.83
N MET A 147 -4.06 -4.98 -3.24
CA MET A 147 -3.86 -5.23 -1.81
C MET A 147 -4.56 -4.22 -0.91
N THR A 148 -4.69 -2.97 -1.37
CA THR A 148 -5.27 -1.88 -0.57
C THR A 148 -6.78 -1.69 -0.76
N SER A 149 -7.30 -1.97 -1.95
CA SER A 149 -8.73 -1.81 -2.27
C SER A 149 -9.64 -2.73 -1.45
N SER A 150 -9.18 -3.94 -1.16
CA SER A 150 -9.90 -4.97 -0.40
C SER A 150 -9.96 -4.70 1.10
N THR A 151 -9.06 -3.86 1.60
CA THR A 151 -9.01 -3.44 3.01
C THR A 151 -9.83 -2.19 3.30
N LEU A 152 -10.39 -1.53 2.28
CA LEU A 152 -11.29 -0.40 2.44
C LEU A 152 -12.63 -0.84 3.05
N PRO A 153 -13.28 -0.01 3.89
CA PRO A 153 -14.67 -0.20 4.33
C PRO A 153 -15.66 -0.44 3.17
N ASP A 154 -16.77 -1.17 3.38
CA ASP A 154 -17.75 -1.48 2.32
C ASP A 154 -18.50 -0.21 1.89
N ASP A 155 -18.59 0.75 2.80
CA ASP A 155 -19.12 2.08 2.61
C ASP A 155 -18.07 3.09 2.11
N ALA A 156 -16.84 2.65 1.85
CA ALA A 156 -15.82 3.52 1.25
C ALA A 156 -16.25 3.92 -0.16
N VAL A 157 -16.22 5.22 -0.41
CA VAL A 157 -16.58 5.81 -1.70
C VAL A 157 -15.30 5.92 -2.53
N VAL A 158 -15.23 5.15 -3.61
CA VAL A 158 -14.11 5.21 -4.57
C VAL A 158 -14.61 5.80 -5.89
N TRP A 159 -13.94 6.85 -6.36
CA TRP A 159 -14.17 7.41 -7.69
C TRP A 159 -13.01 7.05 -8.63
N GLN A 160 -13.32 6.72 -9.89
CA GLN A 160 -12.31 6.26 -10.84
C GLN A 160 -12.47 6.90 -12.23
N HIS A 161 -11.32 7.25 -12.83
CA HIS A 161 -11.18 7.52 -14.26
C HIS A 161 -10.28 6.47 -14.93
N ARG A 162 -10.56 6.12 -16.19
CA ARG A 162 -9.79 5.13 -16.97
C ARG A 162 -9.37 5.69 -18.33
N LEU A 163 -8.24 5.21 -18.84
CA LEU A 163 -7.79 5.50 -20.20
C LEU A 163 -8.88 5.11 -21.21
N GLY A 164 -9.14 5.99 -22.16
CA GLY A 164 -10.19 5.82 -23.17
C GLY A 164 -11.53 6.45 -22.79
N THR A 165 -11.72 6.91 -21.55
CA THR A 165 -12.87 7.76 -21.20
C THR A 165 -12.52 9.24 -21.31
N PRO A 166 -13.46 10.12 -21.70
CA PRO A 166 -13.24 11.57 -21.66
C PRO A 166 -12.94 12.05 -20.24
N ILE A 167 -11.91 12.88 -20.08
CA ILE A 167 -11.61 13.49 -18.78
C ILE A 167 -12.72 14.48 -18.44
N PRO A 168 -13.40 14.34 -17.29
CA PRO A 168 -14.47 15.26 -16.93
C PRO A 168 -13.89 16.64 -16.57
N VAL A 169 -14.64 17.69 -16.88
CA VAL A 169 -14.32 19.05 -16.41
C VAL A 169 -14.50 19.15 -14.90
N ARG A 170 -15.47 18.39 -14.35
CA ARG A 170 -15.79 18.32 -12.92
C ARG A 170 -16.12 16.89 -12.52
N ILE A 171 -15.54 16.41 -11.42
CA ILE A 171 -15.88 15.09 -10.87
C ILE A 171 -17.27 15.17 -10.23
N ASP A 172 -18.15 14.24 -10.62
CA ASP A 172 -19.52 14.11 -10.11
C ASP A 172 -19.54 13.51 -8.70
N ALA A 173 -18.99 14.26 -7.75
CA ALA A 173 -18.99 13.97 -6.33
C ALA A 173 -18.90 15.28 -5.53
N CYS A 174 -19.48 15.27 -4.33
CA CYS A 174 -19.41 16.38 -3.39
C CYS A 174 -17.97 16.59 -2.91
N ASP A 175 -17.66 17.80 -2.46
CA ASP A 175 -16.41 18.11 -1.76
C ASP A 175 -16.29 17.20 -0.53
N ASP A 176 -15.07 16.72 -0.23
CA ASP A 176 -14.78 15.90 0.96
C ASP A 176 -15.69 14.66 1.13
N SER A 177 -16.10 14.01 0.03
CA SER A 177 -17.04 12.89 0.06
C SER A 177 -16.45 11.54 -0.36
N VAL A 178 -15.30 11.54 -1.04
CA VAL A 178 -14.67 10.36 -1.63
C VAL A 178 -13.49 9.93 -0.77
N ASP A 179 -13.40 8.63 -0.47
CA ASP A 179 -12.28 8.05 0.29
C ASP A 179 -11.05 7.86 -0.61
N GLU A 180 -11.26 7.41 -1.86
CA GLU A 180 -10.19 7.26 -2.84
C GLU A 180 -10.54 7.73 -4.25
N VAL A 181 -9.58 8.37 -4.92
CA VAL A 181 -9.65 8.72 -6.33
C VAL A 181 -8.59 7.95 -7.10
N HIS A 182 -9.00 7.20 -8.12
CA HIS A 182 -8.11 6.41 -8.98
C HIS A 182 -8.05 6.99 -10.38
N LEU A 183 -6.87 7.47 -10.80
CA LEU A 183 -6.62 8.00 -12.13
C LEU A 183 -5.78 7.00 -12.93
N ARG A 184 -6.44 6.15 -13.71
CA ARG A 184 -5.78 5.07 -14.47
C ARG A 184 -5.60 5.43 -15.93
N GLY A 185 -4.39 5.78 -16.31
CA GLY A 185 -3.98 6.24 -17.63
C GLY A 185 -4.63 7.58 -18.01
N SER A 186 -5.20 8.31 -17.05
CA SER A 186 -5.81 9.63 -17.28
C SER A 186 -4.80 10.59 -17.90
N PHE A 187 -3.55 10.53 -17.46
CA PHE A 187 -2.45 11.34 -17.98
C PHE A 187 -1.81 10.77 -19.24
N ASN A 188 -2.32 9.65 -19.78
CA ASN A 188 -1.90 9.11 -21.08
C ASN A 188 -2.82 9.52 -22.24
N LEU A 189 -3.83 10.35 -21.95
CA LEU A 189 -4.66 11.02 -22.93
C LEU A 189 -4.00 12.34 -23.37
N PRO A 190 -4.21 12.77 -24.64
CA PRO A 190 -3.61 13.99 -25.16
C PRO A 190 -4.38 15.18 -24.60
N THR A 191 -3.94 15.65 -23.43
CA THR A 191 -4.57 16.74 -22.68
C THR A 191 -3.62 17.91 -22.52
N LEU A 192 -4.15 19.10 -22.31
CA LEU A 192 -3.32 20.27 -22.06
C LEU A 192 -2.85 20.30 -20.59
N PRO A 193 -1.73 20.96 -20.26
CA PRO A 193 -1.26 21.07 -18.88
C PRO A 193 -2.32 21.58 -17.89
N GLU A 194 -3.16 22.52 -18.30
CA GLU A 194 -4.26 23.07 -17.51
C GLU A 194 -5.36 22.03 -17.21
N ASP A 195 -5.64 21.11 -18.15
CA ASP A 195 -6.59 20.03 -17.92
C ASP A 195 -6.05 19.04 -16.88
N ARG A 196 -4.75 18.77 -16.92
CA ARG A 196 -4.04 17.92 -15.94
C ARG A 196 -4.08 18.53 -14.55
N GLN A 197 -3.80 19.82 -14.45
CA GLN A 197 -3.90 20.58 -13.20
C GLN A 197 -5.32 20.60 -12.65
N ARG A 198 -6.31 20.85 -13.50
CA ARG A 198 -7.73 20.81 -13.11
C ARG A 198 -8.13 19.43 -12.60
N LEU A 199 -7.70 18.35 -13.27
CA LEU A 199 -8.02 17.00 -12.85
C LEU A 199 -7.46 16.67 -11.46
N ILE A 200 -6.21 17.06 -11.18
CA ILE A 200 -5.63 16.92 -9.82
C ILE A 200 -6.41 17.76 -8.81
N ALA A 201 -6.72 19.02 -9.12
CA ALA A 201 -7.47 19.90 -8.23
C ALA A 201 -8.88 19.34 -7.92
N GLU A 202 -9.57 18.80 -8.92
CA GLU A 202 -10.87 18.15 -8.75
C GLU A 202 -10.78 16.87 -7.92
N ALA A 203 -9.77 16.03 -8.17
CA ALA A 203 -9.53 14.84 -7.34
C ALA A 203 -9.28 15.24 -5.88
N THR A 204 -8.46 16.27 -5.63
CA THR A 204 -8.22 16.79 -4.29
C THR A 204 -9.48 17.41 -3.67
N ARG A 205 -10.34 18.08 -4.45
CA ARG A 205 -11.60 18.66 -3.96
C ARG A 205 -12.52 17.59 -3.38
N VAL A 206 -12.75 16.51 -4.14
CA VAL A 206 -13.72 15.47 -3.76
C VAL A 206 -13.20 14.53 -2.68
N LEU A 207 -11.87 14.37 -2.56
CA LEU A 207 -11.28 13.53 -1.51
C LEU A 207 -11.60 14.09 -0.12
N LYS A 208 -11.99 13.22 0.81
CA LYS A 208 -12.04 13.50 2.25
C LYS A 208 -10.66 13.92 2.77
N PRO A 209 -10.55 14.67 3.89
CA PRO A 209 -9.27 14.87 4.58
C PRO A 209 -8.63 13.52 4.92
N GLY A 210 -7.36 13.31 4.53
CA GLY A 210 -6.66 12.03 4.63
C GLY A 210 -7.02 11.01 3.53
N GLY A 211 -7.94 11.34 2.62
CA GLY A 211 -8.31 10.51 1.48
C GLY A 211 -7.17 10.35 0.47
N ARG A 212 -7.20 9.25 -0.28
CA ARG A 212 -6.07 8.77 -1.08
C ARG A 212 -6.26 9.02 -2.58
N LEU A 213 -5.24 9.56 -3.23
CA LEU A 213 -5.15 9.67 -4.69
C LEU A 213 -4.13 8.67 -5.22
N LEU A 214 -4.59 7.80 -6.14
CA LEU A 214 -3.76 6.86 -6.87
C LEU A 214 -3.66 7.26 -8.33
N LEU A 215 -2.44 7.44 -8.82
CA LEU A 215 -2.13 7.67 -10.23
C LEU A 215 -1.43 6.44 -10.80
N GLN A 216 -1.93 5.94 -11.92
CA GLN A 216 -1.31 4.86 -12.66
C GLN A 216 -1.21 5.27 -14.11
N MET A 217 -0.03 5.28 -14.69
CA MET A 217 0.15 5.65 -16.10
C MET A 217 1.47 5.11 -16.63
N LEU A 218 1.64 5.21 -17.95
CA LEU A 218 2.96 5.20 -18.55
C LEU A 218 3.60 6.58 -18.39
N SER A 219 4.84 6.66 -17.88
CA SER A 219 5.63 7.89 -17.87
C SER A 219 7.03 7.66 -18.43
N GLY A 220 7.64 8.72 -18.96
CA GLY A 220 8.96 8.67 -19.57
C GLY A 220 9.95 9.56 -18.83
N GLU A 221 11.24 9.41 -19.17
CA GLU A 221 12.27 10.36 -18.75
C GLU A 221 12.06 11.76 -19.36
N LYS A 222 11.36 11.81 -20.49
CA LYS A 222 10.91 13.03 -21.18
C LYS A 222 9.47 12.84 -21.63
N GLU A 223 8.81 13.95 -21.94
CA GLU A 223 7.50 13.94 -22.58
C GLU A 223 7.60 13.27 -23.96
N HIS A 224 6.60 12.45 -24.30
CA HIS A 224 6.38 11.92 -25.64
C HIS A 224 4.94 12.20 -26.06
N SER A 225 4.76 13.16 -26.97
CA SER A 225 3.43 13.67 -27.34
C SER A 225 2.63 12.74 -28.24
N THR A 226 3.30 11.93 -29.08
CA THR A 226 2.65 11.00 -30.03
C THR A 226 3.32 9.63 -30.04
N PRO A 227 3.21 8.83 -28.96
CA PRO A 227 3.85 7.52 -28.87
C PRO A 227 3.12 6.50 -29.76
N GLU A 228 3.81 5.85 -30.69
CA GLU A 228 3.26 4.76 -31.51
C GLU A 228 3.62 3.40 -30.91
N LEU A 229 2.94 3.04 -29.82
CA LEU A 229 3.23 1.81 -29.07
C LEU A 229 2.46 0.61 -29.61
N SER A 230 3.06 -0.57 -29.50
CA SER A 230 2.45 -1.83 -29.92
C SER A 230 1.66 -2.51 -28.80
N GLY A 231 0.78 -3.45 -29.18
CA GLY A 231 0.04 -4.29 -28.24
C GLY A 231 -0.86 -3.49 -27.29
N PRO A 232 -0.89 -3.84 -25.98
CA PRO A 232 -1.69 -3.12 -24.99
C PRO A 232 -1.38 -1.62 -24.86
N GLY A 233 -0.19 -1.18 -25.30
CA GLY A 233 0.22 0.21 -25.28
C GLY A 233 -0.42 1.09 -26.37
N ALA A 234 -1.04 0.51 -27.41
CA ALA A 234 -1.54 1.27 -28.57
C ALA A 234 -2.63 2.31 -28.24
N VAL A 235 -3.29 2.17 -27.09
CA VAL A 235 -4.29 3.11 -26.58
C VAL A 235 -3.67 4.34 -25.91
N VAL A 236 -2.38 4.30 -25.54
CA VAL A 236 -1.64 5.44 -25.00
C VAL A 236 -1.43 6.45 -26.12
N LYS A 237 -1.84 7.70 -25.87
CA LYS A 237 -1.75 8.79 -26.86
C LYS A 237 -0.80 9.90 -26.45
N PHE A 238 -0.31 9.85 -25.22
CA PHE A 238 0.60 10.82 -24.65
C PHE A 238 1.37 10.14 -23.51
N VAL A 239 2.65 10.46 -23.35
CA VAL A 239 3.46 10.04 -22.20
C VAL A 239 4.04 11.28 -21.53
N PRO A 240 3.64 11.63 -20.30
CA PRO A 240 4.24 12.72 -19.55
C PRO A 240 5.66 12.39 -19.12
N ALA A 241 6.49 13.42 -18.94
CA ALA A 241 7.75 13.28 -18.22
C ALA A 241 7.46 12.99 -16.74
N LYS A 242 8.20 12.05 -16.13
CA LYS A 242 8.07 11.74 -14.69
C LYS A 242 8.21 13.01 -13.85
N ASP A 243 9.20 13.86 -14.12
CA ASP A 243 9.49 14.99 -13.26
C ASP A 243 8.37 16.05 -13.30
N GLU A 244 7.70 16.22 -14.44
CA GLU A 244 6.52 17.07 -14.54
C GLU A 244 5.35 16.53 -13.71
N LEU A 245 5.17 15.21 -13.67
CA LEU A 245 4.15 14.58 -12.82
C LEU A 245 4.44 14.80 -11.33
N MET A 246 5.70 14.63 -10.94
CA MET A 246 6.12 14.84 -9.56
C MET A 246 5.89 16.30 -9.14
N GLN A 247 6.19 17.26 -10.01
CA GLN A 247 5.92 18.68 -9.79
C GLN A 247 4.42 18.97 -9.72
N LEU A 248 3.63 18.42 -10.63
CA LEU A 248 2.18 18.58 -10.67
C LEU A 248 1.52 18.13 -9.36
N VAL A 249 1.91 16.96 -8.85
CA VAL A 249 1.38 16.45 -7.59
C VAL A 249 1.91 17.25 -6.40
N SER A 250 3.20 17.61 -6.40
CA SER A 250 3.81 18.36 -5.28
C SER A 250 3.32 19.81 -5.16
N ALA A 251 2.82 20.41 -6.24
CA ALA A 251 2.28 21.77 -6.25
C ALA A 251 0.84 21.88 -5.71
N SER A 252 0.21 20.75 -5.39
CA SER A 252 -1.16 20.69 -4.87
C SER A 252 -1.21 20.64 -3.35
N THR A 253 -2.39 20.69 -2.75
CA THR A 253 -2.59 20.48 -1.29
C THR A 253 -2.52 19.00 -0.87
N LEU A 254 -1.83 18.19 -1.66
CA LEU A 254 -1.56 16.78 -1.39
C LEU A 254 -0.25 16.63 -0.60
N SER A 255 -0.07 15.49 0.05
CA SER A 255 1.09 15.19 0.88
C SER A 255 1.43 13.70 0.82
N GLY A 256 2.59 13.32 1.37
CA GLY A 256 3.00 11.91 1.43
C GLY A 256 3.16 11.27 0.05
N LEU A 257 3.68 12.01 -0.93
CA LEU A 257 3.91 11.49 -2.29
C LEU A 257 4.87 10.30 -2.23
N ARG A 258 4.40 9.15 -2.73
CA ARG A 258 5.19 7.92 -2.90
C ARG A 258 5.16 7.45 -4.34
N LEU A 259 6.32 7.03 -4.84
CA LEU A 259 6.46 6.31 -6.09
C LEU A 259 6.40 4.81 -5.77
N LEU A 260 5.30 4.17 -6.16
CA LEU A 260 5.03 2.75 -5.85
C LEU A 260 5.65 1.82 -6.90
N LYS A 261 5.78 2.30 -8.13
CA LYS A 261 6.34 1.56 -9.26
C LYS A 261 7.04 2.53 -10.20
N TYR A 262 8.32 2.31 -10.46
CA TYR A 262 9.11 3.00 -11.49
C TYR A 262 10.46 2.30 -11.79
N ASP A 263 10.93 1.42 -10.91
CA ASP A 263 12.28 0.80 -11.04
C ASP A 263 12.34 -0.39 -12.01
N ASP A 264 11.25 -0.69 -12.71
CA ASP A 264 11.23 -1.75 -13.71
C ASP A 264 11.99 -1.32 -14.98
N PRO A 265 12.54 -2.30 -15.73
CA PRO A 265 12.99 -2.05 -17.10
C PRO A 265 11.90 -1.34 -17.91
N PRO A 266 12.26 -0.45 -18.84
CA PRO A 266 11.26 0.21 -19.66
C PRO A 266 10.38 -0.81 -20.37
N CYS A 267 9.07 -0.72 -20.13
CA CYS A 267 8.08 -1.55 -20.81
C CYS A 267 7.95 -1.18 -22.29
N PHE A 268 8.29 0.06 -22.65
CA PHE A 268 8.37 0.51 -24.03
C PHE A 268 9.58 1.42 -24.23
N VAL A 269 10.12 1.39 -25.44
CA VAL A 269 11.07 2.40 -25.92
C VAL A 269 10.59 2.82 -27.30
N HIS A 270 10.31 4.10 -27.48
CA HIS A 270 9.90 4.69 -28.75
C HIS A 270 10.62 6.02 -28.93
N ASP A 271 11.16 6.29 -30.12
CA ASP A 271 11.98 7.47 -30.43
C ASP A 271 13.11 7.73 -29.41
N GLY A 272 13.70 6.66 -28.87
CA GLY A 272 14.75 6.74 -27.85
C GLY A 272 14.27 7.16 -26.46
N ILE A 273 12.96 7.34 -26.26
CA ILE A 273 12.36 7.64 -24.96
C ILE A 273 11.96 6.33 -24.29
N ALA A 274 12.64 6.01 -23.20
CA ALA A 274 12.31 4.89 -22.33
C ALA A 274 11.08 5.22 -21.48
N MET A 275 10.08 4.34 -21.52
CA MET A 275 8.79 4.51 -20.86
C MET A 275 8.54 3.39 -19.86
N ARG A 276 8.07 3.75 -18.67
CA ARG A 276 7.88 2.84 -17.54
C ARG A 276 6.48 2.98 -16.99
N GLU A 277 5.91 1.85 -16.60
CA GLU A 277 4.69 1.87 -15.80
C GLU A 277 4.99 2.56 -14.48
N THR A 278 4.22 3.60 -14.20
CA THR A 278 4.45 4.53 -13.11
C THR A 278 3.23 4.57 -12.22
N HIS A 279 3.40 4.18 -10.95
CA HIS A 279 2.34 4.22 -9.95
C HIS A 279 2.73 5.24 -8.88
N ILE A 280 1.87 6.22 -8.62
CA ILE A 280 2.08 7.25 -7.60
C ILE A 280 0.92 7.20 -6.62
N GLU A 281 1.24 7.26 -5.33
CA GLU A 281 0.27 7.43 -4.25
C GLU A 281 0.51 8.76 -3.55
N THR A 282 -0.57 9.43 -3.16
CA THR A 282 -0.51 10.65 -2.36
C THR A 282 -1.84 10.85 -1.63
N TYR A 283 -1.87 11.75 -0.64
CA TYR A 283 -2.99 11.92 0.28
C TYR A 283 -3.39 13.38 0.38
N LYS A 284 -4.70 13.65 0.48
CA LYS A 284 -5.19 14.98 0.84
C LYS A 284 -4.78 15.31 2.26
N GLN A 285 -4.17 16.48 2.48
CA GLN A 285 -3.79 16.93 3.81
C GLN A 285 -5.00 16.96 4.75
N SER A 286 -4.86 16.35 5.93
CA SER A 286 -5.80 16.54 7.03
C SER A 286 -5.64 17.96 7.57
N ARG A 287 -6.73 18.72 7.67
CA ARG A 287 -6.73 20.04 8.32
C ARG A 287 -6.47 19.93 9.81
#